data_AF-A0A925CMY1-F1
#
_entry.id   AF-A0A925CMY1-F1
#
_cell.length_a   1.000
_cell.length_b   1.000
_cell.length_c   1.000
_cell.angle_alpha   90.00
_cell.angle_beta   90.00
_cell.angle_gamma   90.00
#
_symmetry.space_group_name_H-M   'P 1'
#
loop_
_entity.id
_entity.type
_entity.pdbx_description
1 polymer ?
#
loop_
_entity_poly.entity_id
_entity_poly.type
_entity_poly.pdbx_seq_one_letter_code
_entity_poly.pdbx_strand_id
1 'polypeptide(L)'
;MESVTQEHPATLAPVRSEPVHDSGPAPTAKTGWLMEWFDHWSIERRVLVGFGLVFAGIVVISAISYRNTTILIENSQLDTKSHELVQLLGSVENTLGAAESSHRRYLVTGDESYLTSYRTVVERMPEYLRYLRELTHEGGQQQDHAATLEQLITRQLDAEARAIAQRKKHGYEGVRHLALSGAGKNEIDGIRRLMTELDTVEQRALQARVAQSAGST
;
A
#
# COMPACT_ATOMS: atom_id res chain seq x y z
N MET A 1 32.90 -98.85 1.25
CA MET A 1 33.11 -97.82 2.28
C MET A 1 31.76 -97.59 2.94
N GLU A 2 31.17 -98.57 3.62
CA GLU A 2 31.60 -99.11 4.94
C GLU A 2 31.96 -97.98 5.91
N SER A 3 31.05 -97.66 6.84
CA SER A 3 31.22 -98.06 8.23
C SER A 3 30.08 -97.54 9.14
N VAL A 4 29.42 -98.49 9.82
CA VAL A 4 29.03 -98.45 11.26
C VAL A 4 27.80 -97.58 11.58
N THR A 5 26.61 -98.11 11.90
CA THR A 5 26.17 -99.06 12.96
C THR A 5 26.29 -98.50 14.38
N GLN A 6 25.17 -98.04 14.95
CA GLN A 6 24.86 -98.34 16.35
C GLN A 6 23.34 -98.37 16.57
N GLU A 7 22.88 -99.53 17.03
CA GLU A 7 21.52 -99.85 17.46
C GLU A 7 21.45 -99.88 19.00
N HIS A 8 20.22 -99.74 19.52
CA HIS A 8 19.67 -100.19 20.83
C HIS A 8 19.64 -99.21 22.05
N PRO A 9 18.66 -99.32 22.99
CA PRO A 9 17.29 -99.88 22.96
C PRO A 9 16.17 -98.93 23.45
N ALA A 10 14.93 -99.43 23.29
CA ALA A 10 13.65 -98.88 23.73
C ALA A 10 13.49 -98.65 25.26
N THR A 11 12.72 -97.62 25.63
CA THR A 11 12.05 -97.49 26.93
C THR A 11 10.65 -96.90 26.69
N LEU A 12 9.62 -97.54 27.25
CA LEU A 12 8.19 -97.25 27.04
C LEU A 12 7.66 -96.05 27.87
N ALA A 13 6.94 -95.15 27.19
CA ALA A 13 5.77 -94.32 27.60
C ALA A 13 5.91 -93.25 28.72
N PRO A 14 5.00 -92.22 28.84
CA PRO A 14 3.74 -91.96 28.11
C PRO A 14 3.52 -90.51 27.56
N VAL A 15 2.50 -90.40 26.70
CA VAL A 15 1.66 -89.25 26.30
C VAL A 15 1.85 -87.90 27.03
N ARG A 16 2.08 -86.80 26.27
CA ARG A 16 1.72 -85.44 26.71
C ARG A 16 1.50 -84.44 25.55
N SER A 17 0.22 -84.15 25.33
CA SER A 17 -0.46 -82.91 24.89
C SER A 17 0.30 -81.84 24.07
N GLU A 18 -0.29 -81.48 22.93
CA GLU A 18 -0.01 -80.28 22.13
C GLU A 18 0.03 -78.99 22.97
N PRO A 19 0.95 -78.05 22.72
CA PRO A 19 0.92 -76.74 23.36
C PRO A 19 -0.20 -75.88 22.75
N VAL A 20 -1.19 -75.60 23.59
CA VAL A 20 -2.22 -74.57 23.42
C VAL A 20 -1.58 -73.22 23.13
N HIS A 21 -2.10 -72.53 22.11
CA HIS A 21 -1.75 -71.18 21.71
C HIS A 21 -2.09 -70.20 22.86
N ASP A 22 -1.08 -69.69 23.56
CA ASP A 22 -1.27 -68.74 24.66
C ASP A 22 -1.40 -67.31 24.09
N SER A 23 -2.63 -66.77 24.14
CA SER A 23 -2.93 -65.38 23.84
C SER A 23 -2.53 -64.53 25.04
N GLY A 24 -1.29 -64.05 25.07
CA GLY A 24 -0.88 -63.07 26.06
C GLY A 24 -1.74 -61.79 25.98
N PRO A 25 -2.11 -61.17 27.12
CA PRO A 25 -2.91 -59.94 27.11
C PRO A 25 -2.14 -58.77 26.48
N ALA A 26 -2.85 -57.98 25.70
CA ALA A 26 -2.35 -56.78 25.01
C ALA A 26 -1.71 -55.77 26.00
N PRO A 27 -0.65 -55.04 25.60
CA PRO A 27 -0.05 -54.00 26.43
C PRO A 27 -1.06 -52.87 26.68
N THR A 28 -1.36 -52.63 27.96
CA THR A 28 -2.16 -51.48 28.40
C THR A 28 -1.39 -50.19 28.14
N ALA A 29 -2.01 -49.27 27.40
CA ALA A 29 -1.47 -47.97 27.11
C ALA A 29 -1.23 -47.18 28.42
N LYS A 30 0.01 -46.70 28.62
CA LYS A 30 0.37 -45.74 29.67
C LYS A 30 -0.25 -44.36 29.35
N THR A 31 -1.55 -44.22 29.60
CA THR A 31 -2.29 -42.96 29.44
C THR A 31 -2.73 -42.38 30.80
N GLY A 32 -2.06 -42.76 31.90
CA GLY A 32 -2.41 -42.31 33.27
C GLY A 32 -1.56 -41.16 33.82
N TRP A 33 -0.36 -40.90 33.30
CA TRP A 33 0.60 -39.99 33.94
C TRP A 33 0.30 -38.49 33.74
N LEU A 34 -0.51 -38.14 32.73
CA LEU A 34 -0.95 -36.76 32.52
C LEU A 34 -2.08 -36.36 33.47
N MET A 35 -2.86 -37.31 33.99
CA MET A 35 -3.98 -37.02 34.89
C MET A 35 -3.55 -36.90 36.35
N GLU A 36 -2.55 -37.67 36.78
CA GLU A 36 -2.08 -37.63 38.17
C GLU A 36 -1.49 -36.26 38.53
N TRP A 37 -0.72 -35.60 37.64
CA TRP A 37 -0.09 -34.31 37.93
C TRP A 37 -1.09 -33.16 38.20
N PHE A 38 -2.32 -33.27 37.68
CA PHE A 38 -3.35 -32.29 37.98
C PHE A 38 -3.92 -32.48 39.39
N ASP A 39 -3.91 -33.69 39.94
CA ASP A 39 -4.74 -34.08 41.09
C ASP A 39 -4.32 -33.49 42.44
N HIS A 40 -3.09 -32.99 42.53
CA HIS A 40 -2.53 -32.40 43.76
C HIS A 40 -2.69 -30.88 43.84
N TRP A 41 -3.36 -30.27 42.86
CA TRP A 41 -3.71 -28.85 42.92
C TRP A 41 -5.06 -28.65 43.57
N SER A 42 -5.08 -27.81 44.62
CA SER A 42 -6.33 -27.34 45.21
C SER A 42 -7.23 -26.73 44.13
N ILE A 43 -8.53 -26.99 44.25
CA ILE A 43 -9.56 -26.51 43.31
C ILE A 43 -9.42 -25.00 43.07
N GLU A 44 -9.05 -24.26 44.11
CA GLU A 44 -8.76 -22.82 44.07
C GLU A 44 -7.65 -22.46 43.07
N ARG A 45 -6.52 -23.18 43.06
CA ARG A 45 -5.40 -22.92 42.12
C ARG A 45 -5.78 -23.21 40.68
N ARG A 46 -6.56 -24.28 40.44
CA ARG A 46 -7.07 -24.61 39.11
C ARG A 46 -7.99 -23.52 38.56
N VAL A 47 -8.89 -22.99 39.40
CA VAL A 47 -9.79 -21.89 39.04
C VAL A 47 -9.00 -20.61 38.75
N LEU A 48 -8.01 -20.28 39.59
CA LEU A 48 -7.22 -19.05 39.45
C LEU A 48 -6.34 -19.06 38.20
N VAL A 49 -5.79 -20.22 37.83
CA VAL A 49 -5.01 -20.41 36.60
C VAL A 49 -5.90 -20.34 35.37
N GLY A 50 -7.09 -20.94 35.41
CA GLY A 50 -8.08 -20.81 34.33
C GLY A 50 -8.48 -19.35 34.11
N PHE A 51 -8.75 -18.61 35.19
CA PHE A 51 -9.10 -17.20 35.13
C PHE A 51 -7.93 -16.34 34.61
N GLY A 52 -6.70 -16.62 35.06
CA GLY A 52 -5.49 -15.95 34.56
C GLY A 52 -5.24 -16.18 33.07
N LEU A 53 -5.54 -17.38 32.55
CA LEU A 53 -5.44 -17.70 31.12
C LEU A 53 -6.44 -16.90 30.27
N VAL A 54 -7.69 -16.81 30.72
CA VAL A 54 -8.73 -16.01 30.05
C VAL A 54 -8.34 -14.53 30.07
N PHE A 55 -7.88 -14.02 31.22
CA PHE A 55 -7.43 -12.64 31.36
C PHE A 55 -6.23 -12.32 30.45
N ALA A 56 -5.23 -13.21 30.40
CA ALA A 56 -4.10 -13.08 29.49
C ALA A 56 -4.54 -13.07 28.02
N GLY A 57 -5.49 -13.93 27.64
CA GLY A 57 -6.09 -13.92 26.31
C GLY A 57 -6.76 -12.58 25.97
N ILE A 58 -7.53 -12.01 26.90
CA ILE A 58 -8.16 -10.70 26.74
C ILE A 58 -7.09 -9.61 26.56
N VAL A 59 -6.05 -9.58 27.38
CA VAL A 59 -4.97 -8.58 27.27
C VAL A 59 -4.24 -8.67 25.93
N VAL A 60 -3.96 -9.89 25.44
CA VAL A 60 -3.33 -10.10 24.13
C VAL A 60 -4.24 -9.60 23.00
N ILE A 61 -5.53 -9.97 23.02
CA ILE A 61 -6.51 -9.50 22.03
C ILE A 61 -6.65 -7.97 22.09
N SER A 62 -6.72 -7.38 23.28
CA SER A 62 -6.80 -5.93 23.46
C SER A 62 -5.53 -5.23 22.98
N ALA A 63 -4.34 -5.77 23.22
CA ALA A 63 -3.08 -5.19 22.75
C ALA A 63 -2.96 -5.25 21.22
N ILE A 64 -3.37 -6.37 20.60
CA ILE A 64 -3.46 -6.51 19.13
C ILE A 64 -4.48 -5.51 18.58
N SER A 65 -5.68 -5.43 19.19
CA SER A 65 -6.73 -4.50 18.79
C SER A 65 -6.28 -3.04 18.91
N TYR A 66 -5.56 -2.68 19.97
CA TYR A 66 -5.07 -1.32 20.17
C TYR A 66 -4.05 -0.95 19.10
N ARG A 67 -3.07 -1.83 18.82
CA ARG A 67 -2.12 -1.65 17.72
C ARG A 67 -2.83 -1.51 16.37
N ASN A 68 -3.86 -2.33 16.12
CA ASN A 68 -4.66 -2.26 14.89
C ASN A 68 -5.43 -0.93 14.77
N THR A 69 -6.04 -0.44 15.85
CA THR A 69 -6.77 0.83 15.85
C THR A 69 -5.83 2.03 15.64
N THR A 70 -4.63 2.03 16.22
CA THR A 70 -3.66 3.12 16.00
C THR A 70 -3.17 3.15 14.54
N ILE A 71 -2.91 1.98 13.93
CA ILE A 71 -2.54 1.85 12.51
C ILE A 71 -3.69 2.29 11.59
N LEU A 72 -4.96 1.98 11.94
CA LEU A 72 -6.12 2.42 11.16
C LEU A 72 -6.34 3.95 11.19
N ILE A 73 -6.10 4.60 12.33
CA ILE A 73 -6.35 6.06 12.50
C ILE A 73 -5.26 6.90 11.82
N GLU A 74 -3.98 6.51 11.90
CA GLU A 74 -2.91 7.20 11.16
C GLU A 74 -3.03 7.00 9.64
N ASN A 75 -3.42 5.81 9.19
CA ASN A 75 -3.66 5.55 7.77
C ASN A 75 -4.83 6.39 7.22
N SER A 76 -5.91 6.63 7.99
CA SER A 76 -7.05 7.38 7.47
C SER A 76 -6.74 8.86 7.18
N GLN A 77 -5.89 9.49 8.02
CA GLN A 77 -5.49 10.89 7.81
C GLN A 77 -4.53 11.03 6.63
N LEU A 78 -3.56 10.13 6.53
CA LEU A 78 -2.62 10.10 5.41
C LEU A 78 -3.35 9.77 4.09
N ASP A 79 -4.31 8.86 4.09
CA ASP A 79 -5.09 8.54 2.89
C ASP A 79 -5.97 9.71 2.43
N THR A 80 -6.52 10.49 3.37
CA THR A 80 -7.27 11.71 3.04
C THR A 80 -6.37 12.73 2.36
N LYS A 81 -5.20 13.03 2.94
CA LYS A 81 -4.21 13.95 2.33
C LYS A 81 -3.77 13.46 0.94
N SER A 82 -3.54 12.16 0.80
CA SER A 82 -3.18 11.53 -0.47
C SER A 82 -4.26 11.74 -1.54
N HIS A 83 -5.54 11.53 -1.20
CA HIS A 83 -6.66 11.78 -2.11
C HIS A 83 -6.83 13.25 -2.46
N GLU A 84 -6.69 14.14 -1.48
CA GLU A 84 -6.71 15.60 -1.70
C GLU A 84 -5.60 16.03 -2.67
N LEU A 85 -4.39 15.48 -2.53
CA LEU A 85 -3.27 15.76 -3.43
C LEU A 85 -3.55 15.30 -4.86
N VAL A 86 -4.04 14.07 -5.06
CA VAL A 86 -4.39 13.55 -6.39
C VAL A 86 -5.51 14.38 -7.03
N GLN A 87 -6.54 14.75 -6.28
CA GLN A 87 -7.62 15.61 -6.77
C GLN A 87 -7.13 17.01 -7.15
N LEU A 88 -6.23 17.57 -6.34
CA LEU A 88 -5.60 18.86 -6.62
C LEU A 88 -4.76 18.81 -7.90
N LEU A 89 -3.93 17.78 -8.07
CA LEU A 89 -3.14 17.58 -9.29
C LEU A 89 -4.03 17.47 -10.52
N GLY A 90 -5.10 16.66 -10.46
CA GLY A 90 -6.07 16.58 -11.56
C GLY A 90 -6.76 17.92 -11.86
N SER A 91 -7.05 18.72 -10.83
CA SER A 91 -7.64 20.06 -10.99
C SER A 91 -6.67 21.03 -11.66
N VAL A 92 -5.39 21.01 -11.28
CA VAL A 92 -4.33 21.80 -11.91
C VAL A 92 -4.18 21.43 -13.38
N GLU A 93 -4.14 20.13 -13.69
CA GLU A 93 -3.95 19.64 -15.07
C GLU A 93 -5.10 20.07 -15.98
N ASN A 94 -6.33 19.86 -15.53
CA ASN A 94 -7.53 20.22 -16.28
C ASN A 94 -7.61 21.73 -16.53
N THR A 95 -7.33 22.54 -15.49
CA THR A 95 -7.43 24.00 -15.61
C THR A 95 -6.32 24.52 -16.53
N LEU A 96 -5.08 24.05 -16.37
CA LEU A 96 -3.95 24.44 -17.21
C LEU A 96 -4.14 24.01 -18.68
N GLY A 97 -4.61 22.78 -18.93
CA GLY A 97 -4.88 22.30 -20.29
C GLY A 97 -5.99 23.09 -21.00
N ALA A 98 -7.04 23.48 -20.27
CA ALA A 98 -8.09 24.35 -20.80
C ALA A 98 -7.57 25.74 -21.17
N ALA A 99 -6.71 26.33 -20.33
CA ALA A 99 -6.06 27.62 -20.63
C ALA A 99 -5.09 27.50 -21.81
N GLU A 100 -4.26 26.46 -21.88
CA GLU A 100 -3.31 26.25 -22.99
C GLU A 100 -4.06 26.16 -24.34
N SER A 101 -5.16 25.41 -24.37
CA SER A 101 -6.03 25.26 -25.55
C SER A 101 -6.68 26.58 -25.95
N SER A 102 -7.22 27.32 -24.97
CA SER A 102 -7.89 28.59 -25.21
C SER A 102 -6.90 29.68 -25.64
N HIS A 103 -5.72 29.72 -25.02
CA HIS A 103 -4.61 30.60 -25.36
C HIS A 103 -4.15 30.38 -26.80
N ARG A 104 -3.90 29.14 -27.21
CA ARG A 104 -3.53 28.82 -28.60
C ARG A 104 -4.57 29.30 -29.60
N ARG A 105 -5.85 29.13 -29.26
CA ARG A 105 -6.95 29.60 -30.11
C ARG A 105 -6.96 31.12 -30.24
N TYR A 106 -6.77 31.85 -29.13
CA TYR A 106 -6.59 33.30 -29.15
C TYR A 106 -5.38 33.73 -30.00
N LEU A 107 -4.23 33.05 -29.87
CA LEU A 107 -3.05 33.38 -30.67
C LEU A 107 -3.27 33.21 -32.18
N VAL A 108 -4.22 32.39 -32.60
CA VAL A 108 -4.60 32.22 -34.02
C VAL A 108 -5.67 33.24 -34.41
N THR A 109 -6.80 33.25 -33.70
CA THR A 109 -8.00 34.02 -34.09
C THR A 109 -7.94 35.49 -33.69
N GLY A 110 -7.28 35.81 -32.58
CA GLY A 110 -7.32 37.12 -31.92
C GLY A 110 -8.61 37.41 -31.16
N ASP A 111 -9.55 36.45 -31.07
CA ASP A 111 -10.81 36.62 -30.35
C ASP A 111 -10.59 36.49 -28.84
N GLU A 112 -10.83 37.60 -28.12
CA GLU A 112 -10.67 37.68 -26.67
C GLU A 112 -11.58 36.74 -25.88
N SER A 113 -12.68 36.23 -26.48
CA SER A 113 -13.56 35.26 -25.84
C SER A 113 -12.81 33.99 -25.40
N TYR A 114 -11.74 33.62 -26.14
CA TYR A 114 -10.88 32.50 -25.82
C TYR A 114 -9.88 32.78 -24.68
N LEU A 115 -9.79 33.99 -24.16
CA LEU A 115 -8.96 34.29 -22.98
C LEU A 115 -9.68 34.01 -21.65
N THR A 116 -10.95 33.59 -21.68
CA THR A 116 -11.73 33.30 -20.48
C THR A 116 -11.06 32.22 -19.62
N SER A 117 -10.71 31.06 -20.20
CA SER A 117 -10.06 29.97 -19.44
C SER A 117 -8.65 30.34 -18.95
N TYR A 118 -7.92 31.15 -19.72
CA TYR A 118 -6.61 31.68 -19.30
C TYR A 118 -6.73 32.56 -18.05
N ARG A 119 -7.68 33.49 -18.03
CA ARG A 119 -7.93 34.35 -16.86
C ARG A 119 -8.31 33.52 -15.64
N THR A 120 -9.17 32.51 -15.80
CA THR A 120 -9.53 31.58 -14.72
C THR A 120 -8.31 30.85 -14.15
N VAL A 121 -7.37 30.40 -15.00
CA VAL A 121 -6.13 29.78 -14.51
C VAL A 121 -5.31 30.76 -13.70
N VAL A 122 -5.09 31.98 -14.21
CA VAL A 122 -4.29 33.00 -13.52
C VAL A 122 -4.88 33.33 -12.14
N GLU A 123 -6.20 33.33 -12.01
CA GLU A 123 -6.89 33.57 -10.74
C GLU A 123 -6.81 32.39 -9.77
N ARG A 124 -6.97 31.15 -10.25
CA ARG A 124 -7.05 29.95 -9.38
C ARG A 124 -5.72 29.31 -9.05
N MET A 125 -4.73 29.44 -9.93
CA MET A 125 -3.45 28.75 -9.80
C MET A 125 -2.67 29.09 -8.50
N PRO A 126 -2.65 30.35 -8.02
CA PRO A 126 -1.98 30.68 -6.77
C PRO A 126 -2.54 29.92 -5.57
N GLU A 127 -3.85 29.70 -5.54
CA GLU A 127 -4.51 28.94 -4.47
C GLU A 127 -4.17 27.45 -4.58
N TYR A 128 -4.19 26.87 -5.79
CA TYR A 128 -3.79 25.48 -5.99
C TYR A 128 -2.34 25.21 -5.59
N LEU A 129 -1.42 26.12 -5.93
CA LEU A 129 -0.01 26.01 -5.55
C LEU A 129 0.20 26.17 -4.03
N ARG A 130 -0.61 27.01 -3.37
CA ARG A 130 -0.60 27.09 -1.90
C ARG A 130 -1.02 25.75 -1.27
N TYR A 131 -2.14 25.17 -1.70
CA TYR A 131 -2.58 23.87 -1.19
C TYR A 131 -1.58 22.75 -1.49
N LEU A 132 -0.94 22.77 -2.66
CA LEU A 132 0.09 21.79 -3.01
C LEU A 132 1.25 21.83 -2.02
N ARG A 133 1.73 23.02 -1.64
CA ARG A 133 2.78 23.17 -0.63
C ARG A 133 2.34 22.69 0.76
N GLU A 134 1.09 22.96 1.14
CA GLU A 134 0.54 22.51 2.42
C GLU A 134 0.46 20.98 2.48
N LEU A 135 0.02 20.33 1.40
CA LEU A 135 -0.09 18.87 1.32
C LEU A 135 1.26 18.15 1.21
N THR A 136 2.30 18.81 0.69
CA THR A 136 3.63 18.21 0.48
C THR A 136 4.67 18.57 1.55
N HIS A 137 4.30 19.37 2.55
CA HIS A 137 5.22 19.88 3.59
C HIS A 137 5.97 18.79 4.36
N GLU A 138 5.36 17.61 4.57
CA GLU A 138 5.93 16.53 5.38
C GLU A 138 6.96 15.67 4.62
N GLY A 139 6.99 15.73 3.29
CA GLY A 139 7.85 14.90 2.45
C GLY A 139 8.88 15.73 1.68
N GLY A 140 10.16 15.67 2.05
CA GLY A 140 11.22 16.49 1.43
C GLY A 140 11.28 16.40 -0.10
N GLN A 141 11.20 15.19 -0.66
CA GLN A 141 11.16 15.00 -2.12
C GLN A 141 9.88 15.56 -2.76
N GLN A 142 8.73 15.41 -2.10
CA GLN A 142 7.45 15.94 -2.59
C GLN A 142 7.44 17.47 -2.55
N GLN A 143 8.06 18.07 -1.54
CA GLN A 143 8.24 19.51 -1.42
C GLN A 143 9.13 20.07 -2.53
N ASP A 144 10.23 19.39 -2.87
CA ASP A 144 11.11 19.78 -3.98
C ASP A 144 10.40 19.69 -5.34
N HIS A 145 9.60 18.63 -5.54
CA HIS A 145 8.76 18.47 -6.72
C HIS A 145 7.68 19.56 -6.78
N ALA A 146 7.02 19.89 -5.67
CA ALA A 146 6.04 20.96 -5.60
C ALA A 146 6.64 22.33 -5.92
N ALA A 147 7.83 22.64 -5.39
CA ALA A 147 8.54 23.89 -5.69
C ALA A 147 8.94 23.97 -7.17
N THR A 148 9.39 22.85 -7.75
CA THR A 148 9.74 22.77 -9.17
C THR A 148 8.49 22.97 -10.04
N LEU A 149 7.36 22.37 -9.66
CA LEU A 149 6.08 22.51 -10.36
C LEU A 149 5.58 23.96 -10.33
N GLU A 150 5.64 24.61 -9.17
CA GLU A 150 5.34 26.04 -9.01
C GLU A 150 6.18 26.89 -9.97
N GLN A 151 7.49 26.69 -10.00
CA GLN A 151 8.38 27.45 -10.87
C GLN A 151 8.06 27.25 -12.36
N LEU A 152 7.76 26.02 -12.78
CA LEU A 152 7.43 25.72 -14.17
C LEU A 152 6.09 26.36 -14.58
N ILE A 153 5.08 26.27 -13.72
CA ILE A 153 3.77 26.87 -13.96
C ILE A 153 3.86 28.41 -14.05
N THR A 154 4.58 29.06 -13.14
CA THR A 154 4.80 30.52 -13.20
C THR A 154 5.47 30.92 -14.50
N ARG A 155 6.53 30.22 -14.91
CA ARG A 155 7.23 30.48 -16.18
C ARG A 155 6.31 30.33 -17.39
N GLN A 156 5.46 29.31 -17.39
CA GLN A 156 4.47 29.08 -18.45
C GLN A 156 3.47 30.24 -18.53
N LEU A 157 2.87 30.63 -17.40
CA LEU A 157 1.88 31.72 -17.37
C LEU A 157 2.48 33.06 -17.80
N ASP A 158 3.73 33.33 -17.42
CA ASP A 158 4.48 34.51 -17.86
C ASP A 158 4.76 34.48 -19.36
N ALA A 159 5.09 33.31 -19.92
CA ALA A 159 5.30 33.14 -21.36
C ALA A 159 4.01 33.39 -22.14
N GLU A 160 2.89 32.85 -21.68
CA GLU A 160 1.57 33.08 -22.27
C GLU A 160 1.14 34.55 -22.16
N ALA A 161 1.41 35.21 -21.02
CA ALA A 161 1.14 36.63 -20.86
C ALA A 161 1.92 37.49 -21.87
N ARG A 162 3.22 37.20 -22.07
CA ARG A 162 4.05 37.87 -23.08
C ARG A 162 3.54 37.60 -24.49
N ALA A 163 3.10 36.39 -24.80
CA ALA A 163 2.52 36.04 -26.10
C ALA A 163 1.22 36.80 -26.36
N ILE A 164 0.33 36.92 -25.36
CA ILE A 164 -0.88 37.72 -25.45
C ILE A 164 -0.54 39.19 -25.73
N ALA A 165 0.41 39.76 -24.99
CA ALA A 165 0.84 41.14 -25.18
C ALA A 165 1.42 41.38 -26.59
N GLN A 166 2.24 40.46 -27.10
CA GLN A 166 2.74 40.53 -28.48
C GLN A 166 1.61 40.44 -29.51
N ARG A 167 0.65 39.52 -29.32
CA ARG A 167 -0.52 39.38 -30.21
C ARG A 167 -1.35 40.66 -30.24
N LYS A 168 -1.56 41.31 -29.09
CA LYS A 168 -2.29 42.58 -28.98
C LYS A 168 -1.57 43.73 -29.67
N LYS A 169 -0.23 43.80 -29.54
CA LYS A 169 0.57 44.93 -30.05
C LYS A 169 0.94 44.80 -31.54
N HIS A 170 1.21 43.59 -31.99
CA HIS A 170 1.82 43.32 -33.30
C HIS A 170 0.99 42.38 -34.19
N GLY A 171 -0.21 41.98 -33.75
CA GLY A 171 -1.07 41.05 -34.48
C GLY A 171 -0.46 39.65 -34.58
N TYR A 172 -0.87 38.88 -35.58
CA TYR A 172 -0.41 37.50 -35.77
C TYR A 172 1.11 37.40 -36.00
N GLU A 173 1.69 38.34 -36.74
CA GLU A 173 3.13 38.31 -37.06
C GLU A 173 4.01 38.41 -35.81
N GLY A 174 3.57 39.12 -34.77
CA GLY A 174 4.27 39.18 -33.49
C GLY A 174 4.43 37.81 -32.82
N VAL A 175 3.44 36.93 -32.94
CA VAL A 175 3.42 35.63 -32.26
C VAL A 175 3.77 34.45 -33.16
N ARG A 176 3.98 34.68 -34.46
CA ARG A 176 4.31 33.64 -35.43
C ARG A 176 5.56 32.84 -35.04
N HIS A 177 6.59 33.51 -34.52
CA HIS A 177 7.82 32.85 -34.06
C HIS A 177 7.60 31.99 -32.81
N LEU A 178 6.67 32.36 -31.93
CA LEU A 178 6.37 31.61 -30.70
C LEU A 178 5.76 30.25 -31.05
N ALA A 179 4.84 30.22 -32.02
CA ALA A 179 4.26 28.97 -32.53
C ALA A 179 5.30 28.03 -33.16
N LEU A 180 6.34 28.60 -33.79
CA LEU A 180 7.41 27.84 -34.46
C LEU A 180 8.52 27.39 -33.50
N SER A 181 8.75 28.13 -32.42
CA SER A 181 9.86 27.89 -31.48
C SER A 181 9.69 26.61 -30.64
N GLY A 182 8.47 26.09 -30.52
CA GLY A 182 8.17 24.92 -29.69
C GLY A 182 8.42 25.11 -28.18
N ALA A 183 8.86 26.30 -27.73
CA ALA A 183 9.19 26.57 -26.34
C ALA A 183 8.04 26.16 -25.41
N GLY A 184 6.84 26.73 -25.63
CA GLY A 184 5.67 26.43 -24.80
C GLY A 184 5.25 24.95 -24.76
N LYS A 185 5.68 24.13 -25.73
CA LYS A 185 5.48 22.67 -25.66
C LYS A 185 6.43 22.03 -24.65
N ASN A 186 7.69 22.43 -24.62
CA ASN A 186 8.69 21.87 -23.71
C ASN A 186 8.36 22.16 -22.24
N GLU A 187 7.88 23.38 -21.94
CA GLU A 187 7.48 23.75 -20.58
C GLU A 187 6.26 22.96 -20.12
N ILE A 188 5.22 22.87 -20.94
CA ILE A 188 4.01 22.08 -20.64
C ILE A 188 4.32 20.59 -20.51
N ASP A 189 5.18 20.04 -21.37
CA ASP A 189 5.60 18.63 -21.27
C ASP A 189 6.44 18.39 -20.02
N GLY A 190 7.17 19.39 -19.53
CA GLY A 190 7.84 19.36 -18.22
C GLY A 190 6.84 19.32 -17.05
N ILE A 191 5.84 20.20 -17.08
CA ILE A 191 4.77 20.25 -16.07
C ILE A 191 4.02 18.92 -16.02
N ARG A 192 3.56 18.41 -17.17
CA ARG A 192 2.84 17.12 -17.26
C ARG A 192 3.65 15.98 -16.68
N ARG A 193 4.94 15.87 -17.05
CA ARG A 193 5.82 14.82 -16.51
C ARG A 193 5.94 14.86 -15.00
N LEU A 194 6.16 16.05 -14.43
CA LEU A 194 6.32 16.20 -12.98
C LEU A 194 5.02 15.91 -12.23
N MET A 195 3.87 16.30 -12.79
CA MET A 195 2.56 15.97 -12.23
C MET A 195 2.28 14.46 -12.27
N THR A 196 2.60 13.79 -13.39
CA THR A 196 2.49 12.32 -13.48
C THR A 196 3.41 11.63 -12.49
N GLU A 197 4.62 12.14 -12.27
CA GLU A 197 5.54 11.59 -11.28
C GLU A 197 4.99 11.71 -9.86
N LEU A 198 4.47 12.89 -9.48
CA LEU A 198 3.81 13.11 -8.18
C LEU A 198 2.59 12.20 -8.00
N ASP A 199 1.71 12.11 -9.00
CA ASP A 199 0.53 11.23 -8.97
C ASP A 199 0.94 9.75 -8.84
N THR A 200 1.96 9.30 -9.58
CA THR A 200 2.44 7.92 -9.52
C THR A 200 3.01 7.57 -8.14
N VAL A 201 3.78 8.49 -7.54
CA VAL A 201 4.32 8.30 -6.18
C VAL A 201 3.18 8.17 -5.18
N GLU A 202 2.17 9.04 -5.28
CA GLU A 202 1.04 9.05 -4.35
C GLU A 202 0.15 7.81 -4.50
N GLN A 203 -0.15 7.40 -5.73
CA GLN A 203 -0.92 6.18 -6.00
C GLN A 203 -0.21 4.92 -5.50
N ARG A 204 1.12 4.84 -5.63
CA ARG A 204 1.91 3.72 -5.07
C ARG A 204 1.85 3.71 -3.55
N ALA A 205 1.93 4.87 -2.91
CA ALA A 205 1.82 4.99 -1.46
C ALA A 205 0.42 4.53 -0.98
N LEU A 206 -0.65 4.96 -1.67
CA LEU A 206 -2.01 4.52 -1.41
C LEU A 206 -2.17 2.99 -1.57
N GLN A 207 -1.70 2.42 -2.68
CA GLN A 207 -1.77 0.97 -2.92
C GLN A 207 -1.03 0.16 -1.86
N ALA A 208 0.15 0.62 -1.42
CA ALA A 208 0.91 -0.03 -0.36
C ALA A 208 0.16 -0.04 0.98
N ARG A 209 -0.52 1.06 1.33
CA ARG A 209 -1.33 1.16 2.57
C ARG A 209 -2.58 0.29 2.52
N VAL A 210 -3.25 0.22 1.37
CA VAL A 210 -4.39 -0.69 1.15
C VAL A 210 -3.96 -2.16 1.31
N ALA A 211 -2.82 -2.55 0.75
CA ALA A 211 -2.30 -3.91 0.88
C ALA A 211 -1.94 -4.28 2.32
N GLN A 212 -1.36 -3.36 3.10
CA GLN A 212 -1.08 -3.58 4.53
C GLN A 212 -2.36 -3.74 5.36
N SER A 213 -3.40 -2.97 5.03
CA SER A 213 -4.69 -3.04 5.72
C SER A 213 -5.42 -4.36 5.42
N ALA A 214 -5.34 -4.86 4.18
CA ALA A 214 -5.96 -6.14 3.77
C ALA A 214 -5.22 -7.39 4.28
N GLY A 215 -3.90 -7.32 4.50
CA GLY A 215 -3.12 -8.43 5.08
C GLY A 215 -3.28 -8.60 6.59
N SER A 216 -4.02 -7.70 7.24
CA SER A 216 -4.19 -7.65 8.70
C SER A 216 -5.57 -8.15 9.18
N THR A 217 -6.43 -8.61 8.26
CA THR A 217 -7.74 -9.25 8.54
C THR A 217 -7.65 -10.77 8.46
#